data_AF-A0A955V0B8-F1
#
_entry.id   AF-A0A955V0B8-F1
#
_cell.length_a   1.000
_cell.length_b   1.000
_cell.length_c   1.000
_cell.angle_alpha   90.00
_cell.angle_beta   90.00
_cell.angle_gamma   90.00
#
_symmetry.space_group_name_H-M   'P 1'
#
loop_
_entity.id
_entity.type
_entity.pdbx_description
1 polymer ?
#
loop_
_entity_poly.entity_id
_entity_poly.type
_entity_poly.pdbx_seq_one_letter_code
_entity_poly.pdbx_strand_id
1 'polypeptide(L)'
;MIGFSVALVAAENTWSHAGRGRSVPVLAVVALALCAAVALGGRSAVGAVPLVGLAVFTACHFALLARTRRPARVRAMLAFAFGLVHGFGFAGVLAEMALPAERLAPALFGFNVGVEIGQIAVVAAAWPLLRMLRRIGDGSAHRWVVDAASAGICGLGIFWFVTRAFGGA
;
A
#
# COMPACT_ATOMS: atom_id res chain seq x y z
N MET A 1 6.30 5.25 -3.15
CA MET A 1 5.07 5.40 -2.34
C MET A 1 4.12 4.21 -2.47
N ILE A 2 3.86 3.67 -3.68
CA ILE A 2 2.97 2.50 -3.89
C ILE A 2 3.37 1.28 -3.03
N GLY A 3 4.65 0.91 -3.00
CA GLY A 3 5.13 -0.21 -2.18
C GLY A 3 4.82 -0.04 -0.68
N PHE A 4 4.96 1.19 -0.16
CA PHE A 4 4.61 1.49 1.23
C PHE A 4 3.11 1.31 1.49
N SER A 5 2.23 1.86 0.64
CA SER A 5 0.78 1.73 0.84
C SER A 5 0.32 0.27 0.74
N VAL A 6 0.92 -0.53 -0.16
CA VAL A 6 0.65 -1.98 -0.25
C VAL A 6 1.09 -2.69 1.03
N ALA A 7 2.30 -2.43 1.52
CA ALA A 7 2.82 -3.02 2.74
C ALA A 7 1.98 -2.61 3.97
N LEU A 8 1.54 -1.35 4.06
CA LEU A 8 0.70 -0.84 5.13
C LEU A 8 -0.66 -1.53 5.17
N VAL A 9 -1.33 -1.63 4.01
CA VAL A 9 -2.65 -2.30 3.92
C VAL A 9 -2.52 -3.79 4.23
N ALA A 10 -1.46 -4.43 3.79
CA ALA A 10 -1.20 -5.84 4.11
C ALA A 10 -0.93 -6.04 5.61
N ALA A 11 -0.10 -5.19 6.22
CA ALA A 11 0.14 -5.18 7.65
C ALA A 11 -1.15 -4.93 8.46
N GLU A 12 -1.99 -4.01 8.01
CA GLU A 12 -3.31 -3.78 8.61
C GLU A 12 -4.22 -5.00 8.53
N ASN A 13 -4.22 -5.69 7.39
CA ASN A 13 -4.98 -6.92 7.22
C ASN A 13 -4.51 -7.99 8.22
N THR A 14 -3.19 -8.25 8.31
CA THR A 14 -2.59 -9.18 9.27
C THR A 14 -2.92 -8.78 10.71
N TRP A 15 -2.81 -7.50 11.05
CA TRP A 15 -3.15 -6.96 12.37
C TRP A 15 -4.62 -7.19 12.73
N SER A 16 -5.53 -7.04 11.77
CA SER A 16 -6.96 -7.27 11.98
C SER A 16 -7.30 -8.74 12.24
N HIS A 17 -6.58 -9.67 11.60
CA HIS A 17 -6.73 -11.12 11.79
C HIS A 17 -6.04 -11.64 13.06
N ALA A 18 -4.92 -11.03 13.46
CA ALA A 18 -4.14 -11.41 14.66
C ALA A 18 -4.65 -10.77 15.97
N GLY A 19 -5.93 -10.40 16.05
CA GLY A 19 -6.56 -9.89 17.27
C GLY A 19 -6.19 -8.44 17.65
N ARG A 20 -5.65 -7.65 16.72
CA ARG A 20 -5.34 -6.22 16.89
C ARG A 20 -4.33 -5.89 18.00
N GLY A 21 -3.37 -6.78 18.25
CA GLY A 21 -2.29 -6.56 19.22
C GLY A 21 -1.31 -5.43 18.85
N ARG A 22 -0.36 -5.11 19.73
CA ARG A 22 0.62 -4.03 19.50
C ARG A 22 1.79 -4.42 18.59
N SER A 23 2.00 -5.70 18.32
CA SER A 23 3.17 -6.23 17.61
C SER A 23 3.32 -5.68 16.19
N VAL A 24 2.27 -5.76 15.36
CA VAL A 24 2.33 -5.33 13.96
C VAL A 24 2.58 -3.81 13.82
N PRO A 25 1.84 -2.93 14.53
CA PRO A 25 2.12 -1.50 14.48
C PRO A 25 3.54 -1.15 14.95
N VAL A 26 4.00 -1.74 16.07
CA VAL A 26 5.33 -1.49 16.61
C VAL A 26 6.41 -1.94 15.62
N LEU A 27 6.29 -3.14 15.06
CA LEU A 27 7.23 -3.66 14.07
C LEU A 27 7.32 -2.75 12.84
N ALA A 28 6.17 -2.31 12.30
CA ALA A 28 6.14 -1.43 11.13
C ALA A 28 6.78 -0.06 11.42
N VAL A 29 6.48 0.55 12.58
CA VAL A 29 7.06 1.84 12.99
C VAL A 29 8.56 1.71 13.23
N VAL A 30 9.00 0.66 13.93
CA VAL A 30 10.43 0.41 14.16
C VAL A 30 11.17 0.18 12.85
N ALA A 31 10.61 -0.60 11.92
CA ALA A 31 11.21 -0.83 10.61
C ALA A 31 11.39 0.48 9.82
N LEU A 32 10.40 1.38 9.84
CA LEU A 32 10.49 2.70 9.20
C LEU A 32 11.49 3.62 9.91
N ALA A 33 11.55 3.59 11.24
CA ALA A 33 12.53 4.35 12.02
C ALA A 33 13.98 3.88 11.73
N LEU A 34 14.19 2.57 11.60
CA LEU A 34 15.48 2.01 11.18
C LEU A 34 15.84 2.44 9.75
N CYS A 35 14.88 2.41 8.83
CA CYS A 35 15.08 2.94 7.48
C CYS A 35 15.49 4.43 7.51
N ALA A 36 14.83 5.24 8.35
CA ALA A 36 15.16 6.64 8.52
C ALA A 36 16.57 6.84 9.10
N ALA A 37 16.99 6.00 10.05
CA ALA A 37 18.34 6.03 10.60
C ALA A 37 19.40 5.69 9.53
N VAL A 38 19.14 4.69 8.68
CA VAL A 38 20.02 4.37 7.54
C VAL A 38 20.09 5.54 6.55
N ALA A 39 18.97 6.22 6.33
CA ALA A 39 18.89 7.39 5.46
C ALA A 39 19.73 8.58 5.95
N LEU A 40 19.89 8.76 7.26
CA LEU A 40 20.80 9.76 7.83
C LEU A 40 22.26 9.49 7.46
N GLY A 41 22.62 8.23 7.20
CA GLY A 41 23.94 7.84 6.71
C GLY A 41 24.14 8.03 5.20
N GLY A 42 23.20 8.64 4.48
CA GLY A 42 23.30 8.92 3.04
C GLY A 42 23.13 7.69 2.14
N ARG A 43 22.67 6.56 2.68
CA ARG A 43 22.55 5.28 1.95
C ARG A 43 21.16 5.01 1.38
N SER A 44 20.31 6.04 1.29
CA SER A 44 18.94 5.91 0.77
C SER A 44 18.65 6.97 -0.30
N ALA A 45 17.85 6.58 -1.30
CA ALA A 45 17.28 7.50 -2.27
C ALA A 45 16.16 8.37 -1.68
N VAL A 46 15.55 7.90 -0.58
CA VAL A 46 14.51 8.63 0.15
C VAL A 46 15.13 9.26 1.40
N GLY A 47 15.00 10.57 1.57
CA GLY A 47 15.54 11.27 2.74
C GLY A 47 14.94 10.76 4.07
N ALA A 48 15.67 10.99 5.16
CA ALA A 48 15.25 10.57 6.50
C ALA A 48 13.92 11.22 6.94
N VAL A 49 13.68 12.48 6.57
CA VAL A 49 12.46 13.24 6.93
C VAL A 49 11.19 12.54 6.41
N PRO A 50 11.07 12.20 5.10
CA PRO A 50 9.94 11.40 4.61
C PRO A 50 9.75 10.06 5.35
N LEU A 51 10.83 9.36 5.69
CA LEU A 51 10.75 8.07 6.38
C LEU A 51 10.27 8.20 7.82
N VAL A 52 10.71 9.23 8.54
CA VAL A 52 10.16 9.59 9.85
C VAL A 52 8.68 9.97 9.73
N GLY A 53 8.31 10.75 8.69
CA GLY A 53 6.92 11.08 8.40
C GLY A 53 6.05 9.83 8.18
N LEU A 54 6.56 8.84 7.43
CA LEU A 54 5.89 7.55 7.25
C LEU A 54 5.76 6.75 8.54
N ALA A 55 6.78 6.78 9.42
CA ALA A 55 6.74 6.12 10.71
C ALA A 55 5.66 6.72 11.63
N VAL A 56 5.64 8.06 11.74
CA VAL A 56 4.62 8.79 12.51
C VAL A 56 3.23 8.55 11.94
N PHE A 57 3.07 8.65 10.62
CA PHE A 57 1.81 8.35 9.93
C PHE A 57 1.32 6.93 10.25
N THR A 58 2.20 5.93 10.17
CA THR A 58 1.87 4.53 10.46
C THR A 58 1.42 4.37 11.92
N ALA A 59 2.12 4.99 12.87
CA ALA A 59 1.73 4.97 14.28
C ALA A 59 0.34 5.59 14.50
N CYS A 60 0.10 6.78 13.93
CA CYS A 60 -1.17 7.48 14.02
C CYS A 60 -2.31 6.70 13.35
N HIS A 61 -2.05 6.08 12.19
CA HIS A 61 -3.01 5.26 11.46
C HIS A 61 -3.52 4.09 12.29
N PHE A 62 -2.60 3.26 12.83
CA PHE A 62 -2.99 2.13 13.67
C PHE A 62 -3.65 2.58 14.99
N ALA A 63 -3.19 3.68 15.60
CA ALA A 63 -3.82 4.24 16.78
C ALA A 63 -5.26 4.72 16.50
N LEU A 64 -5.50 5.34 15.35
CA LEU A 64 -6.83 5.77 14.92
C LEU A 64 -7.74 4.56 14.65
N LEU A 65 -7.25 3.54 13.94
CA LEU A 65 -8.00 2.32 13.66
C LEU A 65 -8.35 1.54 14.93
N ALA A 66 -7.48 1.56 15.95
CA ALA A 66 -7.74 0.91 17.23
C ALA A 66 -8.84 1.61 18.04
N ARG A 67 -9.02 2.93 17.86
CA ARG A 67 -9.97 3.74 18.64
C ARG A 67 -11.29 4.00 17.92
N THR A 68 -11.30 3.97 16.59
CA THR A 68 -12.49 4.30 15.80
C THR A 68 -13.55 3.19 15.84
N ARG A 69 -14.82 3.60 15.93
CA ARG A 69 -15.97 2.69 15.77
C ARG A 69 -16.23 2.32 14.31
N ARG A 70 -15.66 3.04 13.34
CA ARG A 70 -15.90 2.87 11.90
C ARG A 70 -14.59 2.74 11.10
N PRO A 71 -13.82 1.65 11.29
CA PRO A 71 -12.51 1.47 10.64
C PRO A 71 -12.64 1.43 9.10
N ALA A 72 -13.73 0.89 8.56
CA ALA A 72 -13.96 0.84 7.13
C ALA A 72 -14.00 2.23 6.47
N ARG A 73 -14.57 3.24 7.14
CA ARG A 73 -14.60 4.62 6.62
C ARG A 73 -13.20 5.23 6.58
N VAL A 74 -12.40 5.01 7.62
CA VAL A 74 -11.00 5.49 7.68
C VAL A 74 -10.19 4.87 6.54
N ARG A 75 -10.32 3.56 6.31
CA ARG A 75 -9.66 2.86 5.19
C ARG A 75 -10.06 3.43 3.83
N ALA A 76 -11.34 3.68 3.61
CA ALA A 76 -11.83 4.26 2.36
C ALA A 76 -11.27 5.67 2.12
N MET A 77 -11.27 6.51 3.15
CA MET A 77 -10.69 7.86 3.07
C MET A 77 -9.19 7.83 2.77
N LEU A 78 -8.45 6.89 3.37
CA LEU A 78 -7.02 6.75 3.11
C LEU A 78 -6.74 6.21 1.72
N ALA A 79 -7.49 5.22 1.25
CA ALA A 79 -7.39 4.74 -0.13
C ALA A 79 -7.62 5.87 -1.13
N PHE A 80 -8.63 6.71 -0.89
CA PHE A 80 -8.88 7.91 -1.70
C PHE A 80 -7.72 8.91 -1.63
N ALA A 81 -7.23 9.24 -0.43
CA ALA A 81 -6.13 10.20 -0.25
C ALA A 81 -4.82 9.71 -0.90
N PHE A 82 -4.44 8.45 -0.70
CA PHE A 82 -3.30 7.86 -1.39
C PHE A 82 -3.51 7.85 -2.90
N GLY A 83 -4.69 7.47 -3.39
CA GLY A 83 -5.02 7.50 -4.82
C GLY A 83 -4.83 8.90 -5.42
N LEU A 84 -5.32 9.93 -4.73
CA LEU A 84 -5.19 11.33 -5.15
C LEU A 84 -3.73 11.81 -5.18
N VAL A 85 -2.95 11.52 -4.14
CA VAL A 85 -1.50 11.86 -4.11
C VAL A 85 -0.75 11.15 -5.25
N HIS A 86 -1.06 9.89 -5.52
CA HIS A 86 -0.44 9.16 -6.63
C HIS A 86 -0.88 9.71 -7.99
N GLY A 87 -2.15 10.07 -8.16
CA GLY A 87 -2.67 10.70 -9.37
C GLY A 87 -1.98 12.03 -9.67
N PHE A 88 -1.73 12.86 -8.65
CA PHE A 88 -0.95 14.09 -8.82
C PHE A 88 0.53 13.83 -9.14
N GLY A 89 1.16 12.85 -8.51
CA GLY A 89 2.53 12.46 -8.85
C GLY A 89 2.67 12.02 -10.31
N PHE A 90 1.70 11.25 -10.82
CA PHE A 90 1.65 10.85 -12.22
C PHE A 90 1.38 12.04 -13.16
N ALA A 91 0.48 12.96 -12.79
CA ALA A 91 0.23 14.17 -13.55
C ALA A 91 1.48 15.04 -13.68
N GLY A 92 2.30 15.14 -12.62
CA GLY A 92 3.60 15.82 -12.66
C GLY A 92 4.54 15.20 -13.69
N VAL A 93 4.67 13.87 -13.69
CA VAL A 93 5.49 13.15 -14.68
C VAL A 93 5.00 13.38 -16.11
N LEU A 94 3.68 13.36 -16.36
CA LEU A 94 3.12 13.67 -17.67
C LEU A 94 3.40 15.13 -18.10
N ALA A 95 3.37 16.07 -17.17
CA ALA A 95 3.71 17.46 -17.45
C ALA A 95 5.19 17.63 -17.82
N GLU A 96 6.08 16.87 -17.19
CA GLU A 96 7.52 16.83 -17.51
C GLU A 96 7.80 16.22 -18.90
N MET A 97 6.92 15.37 -19.43
CA MET A 97 7.01 14.84 -20.80
C MET A 97 6.72 15.89 -21.90
N ALA A 98 6.60 17.17 -21.54
CA ALA A 98 6.33 18.29 -22.45
C ALA A 98 5.08 18.09 -23.35
N LEU A 99 4.09 17.37 -22.83
CA LEU A 99 2.80 17.21 -23.50
C LEU A 99 2.13 18.59 -23.65
N PRO A 100 1.50 18.87 -24.80
CA PRO A 100 0.62 20.03 -24.93
C PRO A 100 -0.41 20.04 -23.80
N ALA A 101 -0.63 21.18 -23.14
CA ALA A 101 -1.50 21.28 -21.96
C ALA A 101 -2.92 20.72 -22.21
N GLU A 102 -3.43 20.92 -23.43
CA GLU A 102 -4.69 20.38 -23.94
C GLU A 102 -4.76 18.84 -23.97
N ARG A 103 -3.61 18.15 -24.02
CA ARG A 103 -3.52 16.67 -24.00
C ARG A 103 -3.36 16.09 -22.60
N LEU A 104 -3.04 16.91 -21.60
CA LEU A 104 -2.83 16.45 -20.23
C LEU A 104 -4.11 15.86 -19.62
N ALA A 105 -5.24 16.57 -19.73
CA ALA A 105 -6.50 16.09 -19.18
C ALA A 105 -7.01 14.80 -19.85
N PRO A 106 -7.02 14.67 -21.20
CA PRO A 106 -7.32 13.40 -21.86
C PRO A 106 -6.37 12.25 -21.49
N ALA A 107 -5.06 12.53 -21.37
CA ALA A 107 -4.08 11.51 -20.98
C ALA A 107 -4.31 11.01 -19.55
N LEU A 108 -4.59 11.92 -18.61
CA LEU A 108 -4.94 11.59 -17.23
C LEU A 108 -6.24 10.79 -17.17
N PHE A 109 -7.27 11.19 -17.93
CA PHE A 109 -8.53 10.47 -17.98
C PHE A 109 -8.33 9.05 -18.52
N GLY A 110 -7.67 8.91 -19.67
CA GLY A 110 -7.39 7.61 -20.29
C GLY A 110 -6.55 6.69 -19.39
N PHE A 111 -5.56 7.23 -18.70
CA PHE A 111 -4.79 6.49 -17.70
C PHE A 111 -5.65 6.00 -16.55
N ASN A 112 -6.47 6.86 -15.93
CA ASN A 112 -7.34 6.48 -14.82
C ASN A 112 -8.38 5.42 -15.25
N VAL A 113 -8.97 5.57 -16.44
CA VAL A 113 -9.88 4.56 -17.01
C VAL A 113 -9.16 3.23 -17.20
N GLY A 114 -7.94 3.25 -17.74
CA GLY A 114 -7.11 2.05 -17.89
C GLY A 114 -6.81 1.37 -16.55
N VAL A 115 -6.47 2.13 -15.51
CA VAL A 115 -6.24 1.63 -14.15
C VAL A 115 -7.50 1.01 -13.56
N GLU A 116 -8.65 1.69 -13.67
CA GLU A 116 -9.94 1.20 -13.15
C GLU A 116 -10.34 -0.11 -13.84
N ILE A 117 -10.19 -0.19 -15.18
CA ILE A 117 -10.43 -1.44 -15.94
C ILE A 117 -9.49 -2.56 -15.45
N GLY A 118 -8.21 -2.26 -15.24
CA GLY A 118 -7.25 -3.22 -14.73
C GLY A 118 -7.63 -3.74 -13.33
N GLN A 119 -8.05 -2.85 -12.44
CA GLN A 119 -8.52 -3.21 -11.09
C GLN A 119 -9.78 -4.09 -11.14
N ILE A 120 -10.76 -3.73 -11.97
CA ILE A 120 -11.98 -4.53 -12.18
C ILE A 120 -11.62 -5.91 -12.74
N ALA A 121 -10.72 -6.00 -13.72
CA ALA A 121 -10.28 -7.27 -14.29
C ALA A 121 -9.62 -8.18 -13.25
N VAL A 122 -8.74 -7.63 -12.40
CA VAL A 122 -8.12 -8.36 -11.29
C VAL A 122 -9.18 -8.87 -10.30
N VAL A 123 -10.16 -8.04 -9.91
CA VAL A 123 -11.24 -8.47 -9.01
C VAL A 123 -12.11 -9.54 -9.67
N ALA A 124 -12.46 -9.36 -10.94
CA ALA A 124 -13.27 -10.32 -11.71
C ALA A 124 -12.58 -11.69 -11.84
N ALA A 125 -11.25 -11.75 -11.88
CA ALA A 125 -10.49 -12.99 -11.88
C ALA A 125 -10.30 -13.57 -10.46
N ALA A 126 -9.91 -12.76 -9.49
CA ALA A 126 -9.58 -13.22 -8.14
C ALA A 126 -10.80 -13.64 -7.32
N TRP A 127 -11.92 -12.93 -7.47
CA TRP A 127 -13.14 -13.18 -6.71
C TRP A 127 -13.74 -14.59 -6.91
N PRO A 128 -13.98 -15.08 -8.14
CA PRO A 128 -14.51 -16.42 -8.35
C PRO A 128 -13.54 -17.51 -7.88
N LEU A 129 -12.22 -17.31 -8.05
CA LEU A 129 -11.19 -18.23 -7.56
C LEU A 129 -11.26 -18.39 -6.03
N LEU A 130 -11.30 -17.27 -5.29
CA LEU A 130 -11.43 -17.28 -3.84
C LEU A 130 -12.75 -17.91 -3.38
N ARG A 131 -13.85 -17.66 -4.12
CA ARG A 131 -15.17 -18.25 -3.83
C ARG A 131 -15.19 -19.75 -4.07
N MET A 132 -14.53 -20.24 -5.11
CA MET A 132 -14.41 -21.67 -5.40
C MET A 132 -13.58 -22.38 -4.32
N LEU A 133 -12.46 -21.78 -3.92
CA LEU A 133 -11.60 -22.33 -2.88
C LEU A 133 -12.32 -22.45 -1.53
N ARG A 134 -13.20 -21.50 -1.20
CA ARG A 134 -14.09 -21.58 -0.02
C ARG A 134 -15.09 -22.72 -0.06
N ARG A 135 -15.46 -23.22 -1.25
CA ARG A 135 -16.45 -24.29 -1.43
C ARG A 135 -15.84 -25.67 -1.44
N ILE A 136 -14.59 -25.80 -1.91
CA ILE A 136 -13.92 -27.10 -2.12
C ILE A 136 -13.00 -27.45 -0.94
N GLY A 137 -12.39 -26.45 -0.29
CA GLY A 137 -11.49 -26.66 0.84
C GLY A 137 -12.22 -26.81 2.17
N ASP A 138 -11.58 -27.52 3.09
CA ASP A 138 -11.85 -27.34 4.51
C ASP A 138 -11.53 -25.88 4.93
N GLY A 139 -12.13 -25.41 6.02
CA GLY A 139 -11.91 -24.03 6.48
C GLY A 139 -10.44 -23.67 6.72
N SER A 140 -9.58 -24.69 6.90
CA SER A 140 -8.11 -24.61 7.00
C SER A 140 -7.44 -24.24 5.69
N ALA A 141 -7.72 -24.92 4.58
CA ALA A 141 -7.09 -24.64 3.28
C ALA A 141 -7.41 -23.21 2.79
N HIS A 142 -8.65 -22.76 3.00
CA HIS A 142 -9.03 -21.38 2.66
C HIS A 142 -8.22 -20.34 3.44
N ARG A 143 -8.07 -20.52 4.76
CA ARG A 143 -7.27 -19.62 5.60
C ARG A 143 -5.81 -19.58 5.15
N TRP A 144 -5.22 -20.75 4.92
CA TRP A 144 -3.84 -20.86 4.45
C TRP A 144 -3.58 -20.11 3.16
N VAL A 145 -4.46 -20.22 2.16
CA VAL A 145 -4.29 -19.51 0.89
C VAL A 145 -4.45 -18.01 1.07
N VAL A 146 -5.41 -17.54 1.86
CA VAL A 146 -5.59 -16.11 2.15
C VAL A 146 -4.38 -15.55 2.88
N ASP A 147 -3.84 -16.27 3.86
CA ASP A 147 -2.67 -15.86 4.63
C ASP A 147 -1.41 -15.85 3.76
N ALA A 148 -1.19 -16.88 2.93
CA ALA A 148 -0.07 -16.96 2.01
C ALA A 148 -0.13 -15.85 0.94
N ALA A 149 -1.31 -15.60 0.36
CA ALA A 149 -1.50 -14.51 -0.60
C ALA A 149 -1.28 -13.14 0.06
N SER A 150 -1.78 -12.94 1.28
CA SER A 150 -1.57 -11.70 2.05
C SER A 150 -0.09 -11.48 2.38
N ALA A 151 0.61 -12.53 2.79
CA ALA A 151 2.05 -12.50 3.04
C ALA A 151 2.84 -12.20 1.77
N GLY A 152 2.46 -12.81 0.63
CA GLY A 152 3.06 -12.54 -0.68
C GLY A 152 2.90 -11.08 -1.11
N ILE A 153 1.69 -10.53 -0.99
CA ILE A 153 1.41 -9.12 -1.31
C ILE A 153 2.17 -8.19 -0.36
N CYS A 154 2.24 -8.51 0.94
CA CYS A 154 3.04 -7.77 1.91
C CYS A 154 4.52 -7.76 1.51
N GLY A 155 5.07 -8.93 1.18
CA GLY A 155 6.45 -9.11 0.74
C GLY A 155 6.76 -8.31 -0.54
N LEU A 156 5.87 -8.33 -1.53
CA LEU A 156 5.99 -7.52 -2.75
C LEU A 156 5.97 -6.01 -2.44
N GLY A 157 5.08 -5.58 -1.54
CA GLY A 157 5.01 -4.19 -1.09
C GLY A 157 6.31 -3.74 -0.42
N ILE A 158 6.83 -4.56 0.51
CA ILE A 158 8.10 -4.32 1.19
C ILE A 158 9.26 -4.32 0.19
N PHE A 159 9.32 -5.30 -0.73
CA PHE A 159 10.33 -5.40 -1.76
C PHE A 159 10.36 -4.13 -2.64
N TRP A 160 9.22 -3.69 -3.16
CA TRP A 160 9.14 -2.46 -3.96
C TRP A 160 9.46 -1.21 -3.17
N PHE A 161 9.10 -1.15 -1.88
CA PHE A 161 9.47 -0.05 -1.02
C PHE A 161 10.99 0.01 -0.81
N VAL A 162 11.59 -1.10 -0.39
CA VAL A 162 13.03 -1.19 -0.09
C VAL A 162 13.87 -0.98 -1.35
N THR A 163 13.54 -1.62 -2.47
CA THR A 163 14.27 -1.43 -3.73
C THR A 163 14.22 0.01 -4.21
N ARG A 164 13.13 0.74 -4.00
CA ARG A 164 13.07 2.16 -4.37
C ARG A 164 13.68 3.09 -3.34
N ALA A 165 13.72 2.70 -2.07
CA ALA A 165 14.33 3.48 -1.02
C ALA A 165 15.86 3.29 -0.95
N PHE A 166 16.37 2.12 -1.30
CA PHE A 166 17.77 1.71 -1.06
C PHE A 166 18.43 0.99 -2.24
N GLY A 167 17.72 0.69 -3.34
CA GLY A 167 18.23 -0.12 -4.45
C GLY A 167 19.27 0.55 -5.36
N GLY A 168 19.88 1.66 -4.94
CA GLY A 168 20.86 2.41 -5.71
C GLY A 168 20.24 3.31 -6.79
N ALA A 169 20.82 4.49 -6.94
CA ALA A 169 20.79 5.26 -8.18
C ALA A 169 21.89 4.74 -9.12
#